data_AF-A0A183CTU2-F1
#
_entry.id   AF-A0A183CTU2-F1
#
_cell.length_a   1.000
_cell.length_b   1.000
_cell.length_c   1.000
_cell.angle_alpha   90.00
_cell.angle_beta   90.00
_cell.angle_gamma   90.00
#
_symmetry.space_group_name_H-M   'P 1'
#
loop_
_entity.id
_entity.type
_entity.pdbx_description
1 polymer ?
#
loop_
_entity_poly.entity_id
_entity_poly.type
_entity_poly.pdbx_seq_one_letter_code
_entity_poly.pdbx_strand_id
1 'polypeptide(L)' 'MLEKKWVLTTRLQAKVLNLEEQLKQRDREVAFSGPSREKRVPDEWIPRPPERFQLTGHRMPVTKVVFHPQFNLIAS' A
#
# COMPACT_ATOMS: atom_id res chain seq x y z
N MET A 1 25.89 -38.57 10.68
CA MET A 1 25.43 -37.63 9.63
C MET A 1 23.90 -37.41 9.60
N LEU A 2 23.11 -38.15 10.38
CA LEU A 2 21.65 -38.03 10.40
C LEU A 2 21.15 -36.91 11.34
N GLU A 3 21.70 -36.82 12.54
CA GLU A 3 21.33 -35.81 13.56
C GLU A 3 21.51 -34.38 13.06
N LYS A 4 22.65 -34.07 12.42
CA LYS A 4 22.92 -32.75 11.84
C LYS A 4 21.92 -32.39 10.73
N LYS A 5 21.53 -33.36 9.89
CA LYS A 5 20.52 -33.14 8.84
C LYS A 5 19.15 -32.91 9.46
N TRP A 6 18.77 -33.70 10.47
CA TRP A 6 17.51 -33.57 11.19
C TRP A 6 17.33 -32.17 11.80
N VAL A 7 18.33 -31.70 12.57
CA VAL A 7 18.29 -30.36 13.20
C VAL A 7 18.18 -29.25 12.15
N LEU A 8 18.93 -29.35 11.04
CA LEU A 8 18.86 -28.38 9.96
C LEU A 8 17.48 -28.38 9.28
N THR A 9 16.91 -29.56 9.01
CA THR A 9 15.59 -29.68 8.40
C THR A 9 14.51 -29.05 9.27
N THR A 10 14.46 -29.34 10.57
CA THR A 10 13.49 -28.73 11.50
C THR A 10 13.64 -27.22 11.55
N ARG A 11 14.89 -26.71 11.60
CA ARG A 11 15.15 -25.26 11.61
C ARG A 11 14.71 -24.58 10.31
N LEU A 12 14.94 -25.21 9.17
CA LEU A 12 14.52 -24.68 7.87
C LEU A 12 12.99 -24.68 7.74
N GLN A 13 12.31 -25.73 8.20
CA GLN A 13 10.85 -25.77 8.24
C GLN A 13 10.26 -24.64 9.10
N ALA A 14 10.83 -24.39 10.28
CA ALA A 14 10.41 -23.27 11.13
C ALA A 14 10.61 -21.91 10.43
N LYS A 15 11.73 -21.73 9.71
CA LYS A 15 11.99 -20.51 8.94
C LYS A 15 11.01 -20.32 7.78
N VAL A 16 10.71 -21.40 7.05
CA VAL A 16 9.74 -21.36 5.94
C VAL A 16 8.37 -20.96 6.46
N LEU A 17 7.88 -21.61 7.52
CA LEU A 17 6.60 -21.28 8.14
C LEU A 17 6.54 -19.80 8.58
N ASN A 18 7.59 -19.30 9.23
CA ASN A 18 7.65 -17.92 9.67
C ASN A 18 7.65 -16.92 8.49
N LEU A 19 8.34 -17.24 7.40
CA LEU A 19 8.33 -16.40 6.20
C LEU A 19 6.98 -16.41 5.49
N GLU A 20 6.31 -17.56 5.40
CA GLU A 20 4.97 -17.68 4.84
C GLU A 20 3.94 -16.87 5.66
N GLU A 21 4.06 -16.87 6.98
CA GLU A 21 3.23 -16.05 7.86
C GLU A 21 3.48 -14.54 7.67
N GLN A 22 4.75 -14.12 7.58
CA GLN A 22 5.11 -12.72 7.30
C GLN A 22 4.59 -12.25 5.93
N LEU A 23 4.68 -13.10 4.90
CA LEU A 23 4.12 -12.80 3.58
C LEU A 23 2.60 -12.64 3.64
N LYS A 24 1.89 -13.57 4.29
CA LYS A 24 0.44 -13.47 4.47
C LYS A 24 0.02 -12.20 5.21
N GLN A 25 0.81 -11.78 6.19
CA GLN A 25 0.57 -10.53 6.93
C GLN A 25 0.83 -9.30 6.05
N ARG A 26 1.93 -9.29 5.29
CA ARG A 26 2.24 -8.24 4.30
C ARG A 26 1.15 -8.12 3.23
N ASP A 27 0.66 -9.24 2.69
CA ASP A 27 -0.40 -9.25 1.68
C ASP A 27 -1.70 -8.66 2.21
N ARG A 28 -2.05 -8.98 3.47
CA ARG A 28 -3.17 -8.32 4.16
C ARG A 28 -2.94 -6.82 4.27
N GLU A 29 -1.78 -6.41 4.77
CA GLU A 29 -1.45 -4.99 4.91
C GLU A 29 -1.47 -4.26 3.57
N VAL A 30 -1.03 -4.86 2.46
CA VAL A 30 -1.13 -4.28 1.11
C VAL A 30 -2.59 -4.20 0.66
N ALA A 31 -3.42 -5.20 0.98
CA ALA A 31 -4.86 -5.12 0.73
C ALA A 31 -5.54 -3.98 1.53
N PHE A 32 -4.99 -3.63 2.70
CA PHE A 32 -5.51 -2.57 3.58
C PHE A 32 -4.79 -1.22 3.48
N SER A 33 -3.59 -1.13 2.89
CA SER A 33 -2.78 0.12 2.81
C SER A 33 -3.10 0.97 1.59
N GLY A 34 -3.96 0.48 0.68
CA GLY A 34 -4.72 1.33 -0.23
C GLY A 34 -6.11 1.61 0.35
N PRO A 35 -6.82 2.68 -0.09
CA PRO A 35 -8.21 2.89 0.31
C PRO A 35 -9.00 1.62 -0.01
N SER A 36 -9.42 0.95 1.07
CA SER A 36 -9.97 -0.42 1.11
C SER A 36 -10.85 -0.69 -0.11
N ARG A 37 -10.42 -1.63 -0.97
CA ARG A 37 -11.18 -2.04 -2.16
C ARG A 37 -12.56 -2.61 -1.81
N GLU A 38 -12.73 -3.14 -0.60
CA GLU A 38 -13.96 -3.77 -0.12
C GLU A 38 -15.07 -2.79 0.26
N LYS A 39 -14.76 -1.51 0.49
CA LYS A 39 -15.76 -0.47 0.82
C LYS A 39 -15.97 0.53 -0.30
N ARG A 40 -15.79 0.12 -1.56
CA ARG A 40 -16.01 1.00 -2.72
C ARG A 40 -17.43 0.86 -3.21
N VAL A 41 -18.39 1.47 -2.50
CA VAL A 41 -19.61 1.91 -3.16
C VAL A 41 -19.17 3.00 -4.14
N PRO A 42 -19.37 2.86 -5.46
CA PRO A 42 -18.88 3.83 -6.44
C PRO A 42 -19.23 5.29 -6.11
N ASP A 43 -20.40 5.47 -5.49
CA ASP A 43 -20.93 6.78 -5.12
C ASP A 43 -20.20 7.47 -3.95
N GLU A 44 -19.47 6.73 -3.11
CA GLU A 44 -18.82 7.28 -1.91
C GLU A 44 -17.39 7.78 -2.14
N TRP A 45 -16.68 7.26 -3.16
CA TRP A 45 -15.26 7.56 -3.36
C TRP A 45 -14.97 8.55 -4.51
N ILE A 46 -15.96 8.85 -5.34
CA ILE A 46 -15.83 9.84 -6.41
C ILE A 46 -15.90 11.24 -5.78
N PRO A 47 -14.84 12.07 -5.90
CA PRO A 47 -14.90 13.46 -5.46
C PRO A 47 -16.05 14.18 -6.16
N ARG A 48 -17.03 14.66 -5.39
CA ARG A 48 -18.18 15.40 -5.91
C ARG A 48 -18.00 16.89 -5.66
N PRO A 49 -18.49 17.75 -6.57
CA PRO A 49 -18.65 19.16 -6.28
C PRO A 49 -19.53 19.35 -5.03
N PRO A 50 -19.28 20.40 -4.21
CA PRO A 50 -18.20 21.37 -4.36
C PRO A 50 -16.83 20.81 -3.96
N GLU A 51 -15.77 21.28 -4.63
CA GLU A 51 -14.41 20.93 -4.29
C GLU A 51 -14.06 21.32 -2.85
N ARG A 52 -13.32 20.45 -2.16
CA ARG A 52 -12.91 20.72 -0.77
C ARG A 52 -11.87 21.83 -0.67
N PHE A 53 -11.00 21.95 -1.67
CA PHE A 53 -9.91 22.90 -1.71
C PHE A 53 -9.76 23.48 -3.11
N GLN A 54 -9.49 24.78 -3.18
CA GLN A 54 -9.13 25.49 -4.39
C GLN A 54 -7.74 26.10 -4.18
N LEU A 55 -6.76 25.67 -4.98
CA LEU A 55 -5.39 26.17 -4.91
C LEU A 55 -5.20 27.25 -5.98
N THR A 56 -4.72 28.42 -5.57
CA THR A 56 -4.48 29.57 -6.45
C THR A 56 -3.04 30.03 -6.33
N GLY A 57 -2.37 30.34 -7.43
CA GLY A 57 -1.00 30.86 -7.40
C GLY A 57 -0.34 30.97 -8.77
N HIS A 58 -0.73 30.12 -9.73
CA HIS A 58 -0.20 30.17 -11.09
C HIS A 58 -0.71 31.39 -11.84
N ARG A 59 0.19 32.06 -12.56
CA ARG A 59 -0.15 33.17 -13.46
C ARG A 59 -0.50 32.72 -14.88
N MET A 60 -0.22 31.46 -15.21
CA MET A 60 -0.44 30.82 -16.50
C MET A 60 -1.25 29.53 -16.30
N PRO A 61 -1.87 28.96 -17.36
CA PRO A 61 -2.62 27.71 -17.25
C PRO A 61 -1.78 26.55 -16.71
N VAL A 62 -2.36 25.75 -15.82
CA VAL A 62 -1.73 24.54 -15.27
C VAL A 62 -1.75 23.45 -16.35
N THR A 63 -0.58 22.88 -16.65
CA THR A 63 -0.42 21.88 -17.72
C THR A 63 -0.30 20.45 -17.20
N LYS A 64 0.12 20.27 -15.93
CA LYS A 64 0.27 18.97 -15.28
C LYS A 64 0.11 19.11 -13.77
N VAL A 65 -0.33 18.04 -13.11
CA VAL A 65 -0.38 17.93 -11.65
C VAL A 65 0.10 16.53 -11.25
N VAL A 66 0.94 16.42 -10.23
CA VAL A 66 1.50 15.15 -9.74
C VAL A 66 1.47 15.12 -8.20
N PHE A 67 1.08 13.99 -7.64
CA PHE A 67 1.12 13.73 -6.19
C PHE A 67 2.42 13.01 -5.82
N HIS A 68 3.05 13.40 -4.72
CA HIS A 68 4.18 12.66 -4.18
C HIS A 68 3.69 11.30 -3.61
N PRO A 69 4.34 10.17 -3.91
CA PRO A 69 3.85 8.83 -3.54
C PRO A 69 3.92 8.49 -2.04
N GLN A 70 4.40 9.41 -1.20
CA GLN A 70 4.73 9.13 0.21
C GLN A 70 4.35 10.28 1.13
N PHE A 71 4.59 11.51 0.67
CA PHE A 71 4.23 12.72 1.41
C PHE A 71 2.94 13.31 0.86
N ASN A 72 2.23 14.04 1.72
CA ASN A 72 1.08 14.84 1.34
C ASN A 72 1.55 16.12 0.64
N LEU A 73 2.13 15.96 -0.55
CA LEU A 73 2.68 17.04 -1.36
C LEU A 73 2.21 16.90 -2.80
N ILE A 74 1.87 18.04 -3.41
CA ILE A 74 1.41 18.15 -4.79
C ILE A 74 2.35 19.11 -5.51
N ALA A 75 2.71 18.76 -6.75
CA ALA A 75 3.42 19.64 -7.68
C ALA A 75 2.53 19.90 -8.90
N SER A 76 2.49 21.16 -9.35
CA SER A 76 1.61 21.66 -10.42
C SER A 76 2.22 22.83 -11.16
#